data_AF-A0A927SB57-F1
#
_entry.id   AF-A0A927SB57-F1
#
_cell.length_a   1.000
_cell.length_b   1.000
_cell.length_c   1.000
_cell.angle_alpha   90.00
_cell.angle_beta   90.00
_cell.angle_gamma   90.00
#
_symmetry.space_group_name_H-M   'P 1'
#
loop_
_entity.id
_entity.type
_entity.pdbx_description
1 polymer ?
#
loop_
_entity_poly.entity_id
_entity_poly.type
_entity_poly.pdbx_seq_one_letter_code
_entity_poly.pdbx_strand_id
1 'polypeptide(L)'
;MKIIVETPNSRNIRISLPLGLILNRLTARIASKTAQKNGETLTYEQAYGFISALKDFKRMNSGWKLIEVDSADGHHVEITL
;
A
#
# COMPACT_ATOMS: atom_id res chain seq x y z
N MET A 1 1.91 -3.78 5.70
CA MET A 1 1.84 -2.34 5.50
C MET A 1 0.97 -1.75 6.58
N LYS A 2 1.43 -0.66 7.18
CA LYS A 2 0.75 0.06 8.25
C LYS A 2 0.72 1.52 7.86
N ILE A 3 -0.44 2.14 8.01
CA ILE A 3 -0.62 3.57 7.86
C ILE A 3 -0.95 4.11 9.25
N ILE A 4 -0.17 5.09 9.70
CA ILE A 4 -0.37 5.80 10.96
C ILE A 4 -0.56 7.26 10.60
N VAL A 5 -1.66 7.84 11.08
CA VAL A 5 -1.92 9.27 11.03
C VAL A 5 -2.17 9.71 12.46
N GLU A 6 -1.29 10.55 12.98
CA GLU A 6 -1.43 11.15 14.31
C GLU A 6 -1.70 12.63 14.13
N THR A 7 -2.76 13.10 14.81
CA THR A 7 -3.23 14.48 14.71
C THR A 7 -3.44 15.02 16.12
N PRO A 8 -2.83 16.15 16.48
CA PRO A 8 -3.05 16.78 17.78
C PRO A 8 -4.52 17.06 18.03
N ASN A 9 -5.00 16.76 19.24
CA ASN A 9 -6.39 17.00 19.66
C ASN A 9 -7.47 16.30 18.81
N SER A 10 -7.10 15.33 17.98
CA SER A 10 -8.04 14.55 17.16
C SER A 10 -7.80 13.06 17.31
N ARG A 11 -8.64 12.25 16.67
CA ARG A 11 -8.53 10.79 16.70
C ARG A 11 -7.38 10.33 15.80
N ASN A 12 -6.40 9.64 16.39
CA ASN A 12 -5.36 8.96 15.63
C ASN A 12 -5.94 7.82 14.80
N ILE A 13 -5.48 7.71 13.55
CA ILE A 13 -5.89 6.66 12.61
C ILE A 13 -4.74 5.68 12.48
N ARG A 14 -5.02 4.39 12.69
CA ARG A 14 -4.06 3.29 12.49
C ARG A 14 -4.70 2.22 11.65
N ILE A 15 -4.22 2.05 10.42
CA ILE A 15 -4.72 1.06 9.47
C ILE A 15 -3.61 0.04 9.23
N SER A 16 -3.86 -1.21 9.64
CA SER A 16 -3.01 -2.34 9.31
C SER A 16 -3.56 -3.02 8.07
N LEU A 17 -2.81 -2.98 6.97
CA LEU A 17 -3.14 -3.64 5.72
C LEU A 17 -2.45 -5.02 5.68
N PRO A 18 -3.21 -6.13 5.84
CA PRO A 18 -2.66 -7.47 5.74
C PRO A 18 -2.32 -7.77 4.28
N LEU A 19 -1.12 -7.39 3.86
CA LEU A 19 -0.68 -7.53 2.47
C LEU A 19 -0.77 -8.96 1.94
N GLY A 20 -0.69 -10.01 2.79
CA GLY A 20 -0.94 -11.38 2.34
C GLY A 20 -2.35 -11.62 1.80
N LEU A 21 -3.34 -10.88 2.29
CA LEU A 21 -4.74 -10.94 1.85
C LEU A 21 -5.04 -9.96 0.71
N ILE A 22 -4.24 -8.89 0.57
CA ILE A 22 -4.44 -7.83 -0.42
C ILE A 22 -3.55 -8.03 -1.67
N LEU A 23 -2.40 -8.68 -1.55
CA LEU A 23 -1.44 -8.90 -2.63
C LEU A 23 -1.49 -10.37 -3.09
N ASN A 24 -2.50 -10.71 -3.88
CA ASN A 24 -2.72 -12.07 -4.38
C ASN A 24 -3.27 -12.08 -5.82
N ARG A 25 -3.57 -13.28 -6.35
CA ARG A 25 -4.08 -13.46 -7.72
C ARG A 25 -5.44 -12.80 -7.94
N LEU A 26 -6.32 -12.79 -6.94
CA LEU A 26 -7.63 -12.17 -7.05
C LEU A 26 -7.49 -10.66 -7.22
N THR A 27 -6.68 -10.02 -6.39
CA THR A 27 -6.46 -8.57 -6.47
C THR A 27 -5.67 -8.16 -7.70
N ALA A 28 -4.75 -9.01 -8.21
CA ALA A 28 -4.14 -8.81 -9.52
C ALA A 28 -5.19 -8.76 -10.65
N ARG A 29 -6.17 -9.68 -10.61
CA ARG A 29 -7.25 -9.73 -11.60
C ARG A 29 -8.18 -8.52 -11.50
N ILE A 30 -8.50 -8.09 -10.28
CA ILE A 30 -9.30 -6.87 -10.06
C ILE A 30 -8.53 -5.64 -10.57
N ALA A 31 -7.25 -5.51 -10.21
CA ALA A 31 -6.40 -4.40 -10.62
C ALA A 31 -6.31 -4.28 -12.15
N SER A 32 -6.04 -5.40 -12.85
CA SER A 32 -6.00 -5.43 -14.31
C SER A 32 -7.35 -5.06 -14.93
N LYS A 33 -8.48 -5.59 -14.42
CA LYS A 33 -9.83 -5.23 -14.92
C LYS A 33 -10.15 -3.75 -14.70
N THR A 34 -9.81 -3.19 -13.55
CA THR A 34 -10.05 -1.78 -13.23
C THR A 34 -9.20 -0.86 -14.09
N ALA A 35 -7.92 -1.21 -14.29
CA ALA A 35 -7.02 -0.48 -15.18
C ALA A 35 -7.57 -0.46 -16.61
N GLN A 36 -7.95 -1.61 -17.16
CA GLN A 36 -8.55 -1.72 -18.49
C GLN A 36 -9.84 -0.90 -18.61
N LYS A 37 -10.69 -0.88 -17.57
CA LYS A 37 -11.89 -0.05 -17.53
C LYS A 37 -11.59 1.44 -17.60
N ASN A 38 -10.44 1.88 -17.08
CA ASN A 38 -9.98 3.26 -17.10
C ASN A 38 -9.13 3.61 -18.34
N GLY A 39 -9.04 2.70 -19.32
CA GLY A 39 -8.28 2.92 -20.56
C GLY A 39 -6.80 2.52 -20.49
N GLU A 40 -6.35 1.95 -19.37
CA GLU A 40 -4.96 1.52 -19.19
C GLU A 40 -4.75 0.10 -19.73
N THR A 41 -3.65 -0.11 -20.46
CA THR A 41 -3.25 -1.43 -20.95
C THR A 41 -2.40 -2.17 -19.92
N LEU A 42 -3.05 -2.61 -18.85
CA LEU A 42 -2.44 -3.46 -17.83
C LEU A 42 -2.97 -4.90 -17.93
N THR A 43 -2.10 -5.84 -18.31
CA THR A 43 -2.48 -7.26 -18.33
C THR A 43 -2.51 -7.85 -16.93
N TYR A 44 -3.16 -9.02 -16.79
CA TYR A 44 -3.18 -9.75 -15.53
C TYR A 44 -1.77 -10.17 -15.11
N GLU A 45 -0.94 -10.61 -16.05
CA GLU A 45 0.44 -11.06 -15.81
C GLU A 45 1.31 -9.91 -15.30
N GLN A 46 1.17 -8.71 -15.89
CA GLN A 46 1.86 -7.51 -15.44
C GLN A 46 1.40 -7.11 -14.03
N ALA A 47 0.09 -7.08 -13.79
CA ALA A 47 -0.47 -6.79 -12.46
C ALA A 47 0.00 -7.80 -11.41
N TYR A 48 0.01 -9.09 -11.75
CA TYR A 48 0.45 -10.16 -10.85
C TYR A 48 1.96 -10.11 -10.59
N GLY A 49 2.76 -9.81 -11.62
CA GLY A 49 4.20 -9.59 -11.51
C GLY A 49 4.50 -8.43 -10.56
N PHE A 50 3.83 -7.30 -10.73
CA PHE A 50 3.95 -6.15 -9.82
C PHE A 50 3.61 -6.50 -8.37
N ILE A 51 2.47 -7.15 -8.15
CA ILE A 51 2.02 -7.57 -6.82
C ILE A 51 3.01 -8.55 -6.16
N SER A 52 3.57 -9.48 -6.94
CA SER A 52 4.56 -10.44 -6.46
C SER A 52 5.87 -9.75 -6.07
N ALA A 53 6.37 -8.87 -6.94
CA ALA A 53 7.56 -8.07 -6.67
C ALA A 53 7.39 -7.19 -5.42
N LEU A 54 6.23 -6.56 -5.25
CA LEU A 54 5.92 -5.77 -4.07
C LEU A 54 5.90 -6.61 -2.79
N LYS A 55 5.35 -7.83 -2.86
CA LYS A 55 5.34 -8.77 -1.74
C LYS A 55 6.75 -9.22 -1.36
N ASP A 56 7.59 -9.52 -2.34
CA ASP A 56 8.99 -9.88 -2.11
C ASP A 56 9.80 -8.71 -1.55
N PHE A 57 9.61 -7.52 -2.11
CA PHE A 57 10.23 -6.28 -1.60
C PHE A 57 9.88 -6.07 -0.13
N LYS A 58 8.59 -6.15 0.22
CA LYS A 58 8.13 -6.01 1.61
C LYS A 58 8.69 -7.09 2.54
N ARG A 59 8.87 -8.33 2.05
CA ARG A 59 9.48 -9.40 2.85
C ARG A 59 10.95 -9.11 3.16
N MET A 60 11.70 -8.59 2.20
CA MET A 60 13.12 -8.23 2.38
C MET A 60 13.31 -6.95 3.20
N ASN A 61 12.33 -6.06 3.17
CA ASN A 61 12.40 -4.71 3.72
C ASN A 61 11.29 -4.46 4.76
N SER A 62 11.06 -5.44 5.64
CA SER A 62 10.02 -5.33 6.67
C SER A 62 10.30 -4.13 7.57
N GLY A 63 9.33 -3.23 7.73
CA GLY A 63 9.51 -2.02 8.54
C GLY A 63 10.10 -0.83 7.78
N TRP A 64 10.31 -0.94 6.46
CA TRP A 64 10.72 0.19 5.64
C TRP A 64 9.63 1.27 5.62
N LYS A 65 10.00 2.50 5.98
CA LYS A 65 9.14 3.69 5.91
C LYS A 65 9.11 4.23 4.48
N LEU A 66 7.98 4.03 3.79
CA LEU A 66 7.76 4.58 2.45
C LEU A 66 7.52 6.08 2.48
N ILE A 67 6.78 6.53 3.50
CA ILE A 67 6.42 7.92 3.71
C ILE A 67 6.55 8.18 5.20
N GLU A 68 7.24 9.25 5.57
CA GLU A 68 7.27 9.81 6.91
C GLU A 68 7.21 11.33 6.75
N VAL A 69 6.14 11.93 7.25
CA VAL A 69 5.91 13.37 7.16
C VAL A 69 5.52 13.88 8.53
N ASP A 70 6.30 14.82 9.01
CA ASP A 70 6.01 15.62 10.19
C ASP A 70 5.66 17.05 9.75
N SER A 71 4.57 17.58 10.28
CA SER A 71 4.18 18.97 10.04
C SER A 71 4.53 19.85 11.24
N ALA A 72 4.70 21.15 11.00
CA ALA A 72 5.08 22.12 12.04
C ALA A 72 4.02 22.27 13.15
N ASP A 73 2.76 21.98 12.84
CA ASP A 73 1.62 21.94 13.76
C ASP A 73 1.49 20.59 14.51
N GLY A 74 2.43 19.66 14.32
CA GLY A 74 2.55 18.42 15.11
C GLY A 74 1.74 17.23 14.57
N HIS A 75 1.29 17.28 13.32
CA HIS A 75 0.74 16.10 12.65
C HIS A 75 1.87 15.18 12.20
N HIS A 76 1.61 13.89 12.26
CA HIS A 76 2.54 12.86 11.82
C HIS A 76 1.83 11.87 10.91
N VAL A 77 2.41 11.60 9.74
CA VAL A 77 1.94 10.58 8.80
C VAL A 77 3.08 9.61 8.50
N GLU A 78 2.88 8.34 8.83
CA GLU A 78 3.81 7.25 8.52
C GLU A 78 3.11 6.18 7.68
N ILE A 79 3.74 5.79 6.57
CA ILE A 79 3.40 4.58 5.82
C ILE A 79 4.59 3.64 5.83
N THR A 80 4.40 2.48 6.46
CA THR A 80 5.44 1.46 6.63
C THR A 80 5.03 0.17 5.89
N LEU A 81 5.97 -0.53 5.25
CA LEU A 81 5.73 -1.78 4.50
C LEU A 81 5.53 -3.01 5.38
#